data_AF-A0A6L8BFJ4-F1
#
_entry.id   AF-A0A6L8BFJ4-F1
#
_cell.length_a   1.000
_cell.length_b   1.000
_cell.length_c   1.000
_cell.angle_alpha   90.00
_cell.angle_beta   90.00
_cell.angle_gamma   90.00
#
_symmetry.space_group_name_H-M   'P 1'
#
loop_
_entity.id
_entity.type
_entity.pdbx_description
1 polymer ?
#
loop_
_entity_poly.entity_id
_entity_poly.type
_entity_poly.pdbx_seq_one_letter_code
_entity_poly.pdbx_strand_id
1 'polypeptide(L)'
;MTALPDGLFVGLSNLLEVNLTGNAVDPLPLSVSLEKVDEYRFKAIAPAGAPFALELPLSVSGGGEIEGAADSITIPAGAAESVSLGATKIAAESDSATVDIGALPALPGNHLGYVLEKDATLPVEIKLSELAPPLPQVTGVVLTAGIDLLEVSWTAVAEAHGYKVQWKSAGAEYEEARQAMIEGGDTVSHTITELTAGTVYTVRVIATKENVDDGPPSEDVTGTPGATPPGQVAGLVVMEDAEQLTLSWTEVADADGYTVQWKSGVEEYDEARQAVIAGGDTVSHTITGLTAGTEYAVRIIATRAHAEDGPPSEAVTATPQPPPLDQVTGVEIRSRMNELHVSWTAVEDADGYKVQWKSGEEVYDESRQAEITDGDTESDTITGLTAGTEYTVRVIATRENVDDGPPSGEVSATPRSGDPDVNGDGVLDRNDALIMLYAYSYASLVGDGESGGTADSRQRFLAGYSGRTDPSDEVLKEMLRKANAWREAGVNEGGDINEDGMIDGADARVMYYAYAFAGVLGNGETGGTARFRSQLLGPFAGKADPTDEDLKAMLRRANQLREDFSQ
;
A
#
# COMPACT_ATOMS: atom_id res chain seq x y z
N MET A 1 -15.75 98.88 41.84
CA MET A 1 -16.51 97.62 41.68
C MET A 1 -15.56 96.50 42.02
N THR A 2 -15.88 95.65 43.01
CA THR A 2 -15.03 94.54 43.46
C THR A 2 -15.33 93.21 42.76
N ALA A 3 -16.32 93.18 41.86
CA ALA A 3 -16.60 92.06 40.96
C ALA A 3 -17.34 92.58 39.72
N LEU A 4 -17.17 91.90 38.59
CA LEU A 4 -17.96 92.11 37.37
C LEU A 4 -19.38 91.51 37.57
N PRO A 5 -20.42 92.04 36.90
CA PRO A 5 -21.78 91.49 36.99
C PRO A 5 -21.84 90.05 36.44
N ASP A 6 -22.59 89.19 37.12
CA ASP A 6 -22.92 87.86 36.61
C ASP A 6 -23.55 87.97 35.22
N GLY A 7 -23.09 87.13 34.29
CA GLY A 7 -23.65 87.04 32.95
C GLY A 7 -23.01 87.94 31.88
N LEU A 8 -22.03 88.80 32.21
CA LEU A 8 -21.39 89.73 31.26
C LEU A 8 -20.76 89.02 30.04
N PHE A 9 -20.36 87.75 30.20
CA PHE A 9 -19.63 86.97 29.21
C PHE A 9 -20.39 85.72 28.72
N VAL A 10 -21.70 85.63 29.01
CA VAL A 10 -22.53 84.49 28.58
C VAL A 10 -22.67 84.48 27.05
N GLY A 11 -22.27 83.36 26.42
CA GLY A 11 -22.33 83.16 24.97
C GLY A 11 -21.01 83.40 24.22
N LEU A 12 -19.92 83.75 24.92
CA LEU A 12 -18.58 83.80 24.34
C LEU A 12 -18.02 82.38 24.18
N SER A 13 -17.79 81.95 22.95
CA SER A 13 -17.20 80.65 22.63
C SER A 13 -15.68 80.69 22.45
N ASN A 14 -15.09 81.89 22.31
CA ASN A 14 -13.65 82.12 22.19
C ASN A 14 -13.28 83.50 22.74
N LEU A 15 -12.29 83.56 23.63
CA LEU A 15 -11.68 84.80 24.09
C LEU A 15 -10.44 85.09 23.23
N LEU A 16 -10.51 86.12 22.37
CA LEU A 16 -9.44 86.41 21.41
C LEU A 16 -8.30 87.24 22.02
N GLU A 17 -8.64 88.25 22.81
CA GLU A 17 -7.70 89.14 23.48
C GLU A 17 -8.28 89.62 24.81
N VAL A 18 -7.45 89.67 25.85
CA VAL A 18 -7.72 90.39 27.10
C VAL A 18 -6.66 91.45 27.26
N ASN A 19 -7.07 92.71 27.37
CA ASN A 19 -6.15 93.81 27.58
C ASN A 19 -6.55 94.59 28.83
N LEU A 20 -5.77 94.39 29.91
CA LEU A 20 -5.95 95.07 31.18
C LEU A 20 -5.01 96.27 31.37
N THR A 21 -4.25 96.67 30.33
CA THR A 21 -3.34 97.82 30.42
C THR A 21 -4.10 99.11 30.71
N GLY A 22 -3.52 99.98 31.54
CA GLY A 22 -4.12 101.25 31.99
C GLY A 22 -5.18 101.12 33.09
N ASN A 23 -5.41 99.93 33.66
CA ASN A 23 -6.25 99.75 34.83
C ASN A 23 -5.59 100.26 36.12
N ALA A 24 -6.36 100.33 37.21
CA ALA A 24 -5.90 100.84 38.50
C ALA A 24 -4.71 100.07 39.12
N VAL A 25 -4.49 98.84 38.67
CA VAL A 25 -3.35 97.99 39.00
C VAL A 25 -2.82 97.46 37.67
N ASP A 26 -1.92 98.21 37.04
CA ASP A 26 -1.25 97.86 35.78
C ASP A 26 0.28 97.88 35.98
N PRO A 27 0.98 96.74 35.81
CA PRO A 27 0.42 95.42 35.53
C PRO A 27 -0.31 94.82 36.74
N LEU A 28 -1.32 93.97 36.50
CA LEU A 28 -2.01 93.19 37.52
C LEU A 28 -1.15 91.96 37.88
N PRO A 29 -0.65 91.85 39.13
CA PRO A 29 0.15 90.70 39.54
C PRO A 29 -0.73 89.45 39.72
N LEU A 30 -0.31 88.36 39.09
CA LEU A 30 -0.83 87.01 39.30
C LEU A 30 0.22 86.22 40.10
N SER A 31 0.01 86.14 41.42
CA SER A 31 0.89 85.40 42.32
C SER A 31 0.67 83.89 42.13
N VAL A 32 1.67 83.15 41.65
CA VAL A 32 1.63 81.68 41.58
C VAL A 32 2.34 81.07 42.78
N SER A 33 1.75 80.05 43.38
CA SER A 33 2.30 79.34 44.54
C SER A 33 2.15 77.83 44.40
N LEU A 34 2.82 77.09 45.28
CA LEU A 34 2.58 75.67 45.48
C LEU A 34 1.90 75.51 46.85
N GLU A 35 0.82 74.74 46.92
CA GLU A 35 0.15 74.36 48.17
C GLU A 35 0.43 72.90 48.47
N LYS A 36 0.79 72.63 49.72
CA LYS A 36 0.98 71.28 50.23
C LYS A 36 -0.39 70.62 50.44
N VAL A 37 -0.66 69.53 49.71
CA VAL A 37 -1.90 68.75 49.84
C VAL A 37 -1.82 67.84 51.06
N ASP A 38 -0.67 67.22 51.27
CA ASP A 38 -0.32 66.41 52.43
C ASP A 38 1.22 66.38 52.60
N GLU A 39 1.75 65.55 53.50
CA GLU A 39 3.19 65.50 53.75
C GLU A 39 4.06 65.17 52.53
N TYR A 40 3.51 64.50 51.51
CA TYR A 40 4.23 63.95 50.35
C TYR A 40 3.84 64.59 49.02
N ARG A 41 2.73 65.34 48.97
CA ARG A 41 2.17 65.90 47.73
C ARG A 41 1.95 67.40 47.78
N PHE A 42 2.06 68.03 46.62
CA PHE A 42 1.79 69.45 46.41
C PHE A 42 0.96 69.66 45.14
N LYS A 43 0.33 70.83 45.00
CA LYS A 43 -0.36 71.28 43.79
C LYS A 43 -0.02 72.75 43.54
N ALA A 44 -0.09 73.20 42.30
CA ALA A 44 0.08 74.62 41.97
C ALA A 44 -1.24 75.37 42.11
N ILE A 45 -1.16 76.60 42.62
CA ILE A 45 -2.30 77.49 42.80
C ILE A 45 -2.01 78.84 42.15
N ALA A 46 -3.04 79.41 41.53
CA ALA A 46 -3.04 80.78 41.05
C ALA A 46 -4.37 81.47 41.44
N PRO A 47 -4.40 82.81 41.55
CA PRO A 47 -5.63 83.58 41.68
C PRO A 47 -6.65 83.15 40.63
N ALA A 48 -7.92 83.08 41.04
CA ALA A 48 -8.97 82.47 40.26
C ALA A 48 -8.99 82.94 38.78
N GLY A 49 -8.80 81.96 37.88
CA GLY A 49 -9.32 82.00 36.52
C GLY A 49 -8.48 82.76 35.50
N ALA A 50 -7.18 82.52 35.42
CA ALA A 50 -6.43 82.84 34.20
C ALA A 50 -7.14 82.18 33.00
N PRO A 51 -7.53 82.92 31.95
CA PRO A 51 -8.30 82.37 30.82
C PRO A 51 -7.47 81.44 29.91
N PHE A 52 -6.22 81.17 30.27
CA PHE A 52 -5.29 80.30 29.58
C PHE A 52 -4.64 79.33 30.58
N ALA A 53 -4.14 78.19 30.09
CA ALA A 53 -3.42 77.25 30.92
C ALA A 53 -2.05 77.81 31.31
N LEU A 54 -1.67 77.62 32.58
CA LEU A 54 -0.37 78.00 33.11
C LEU A 54 0.48 76.74 33.26
N GLU A 55 1.46 76.58 32.38
CA GLU A 55 2.48 75.55 32.48
C GLU A 55 3.65 76.11 33.28
N LEU A 56 3.74 75.73 34.54
CA LEU A 56 4.71 76.25 35.49
C LEU A 56 5.89 75.27 35.56
N PRO A 57 7.10 75.65 35.12
CA PRO A 57 8.27 74.81 35.28
C PRO A 57 8.50 74.51 36.75
N LEU A 58 8.91 73.30 37.09
CA LEU A 58 9.25 72.89 38.43
C LEU A 58 10.75 72.69 38.56
N SER A 59 11.29 73.02 39.73
CA SER A 59 12.65 72.67 40.10
C SER A 59 12.65 72.03 41.48
N VAL A 60 13.30 70.87 41.59
CA VAL A 60 13.47 70.16 42.86
C VAL A 60 14.91 70.22 43.31
N SER A 61 15.09 70.46 44.60
CA SER A 61 16.38 70.43 45.29
C SER A 61 16.28 69.57 46.54
N GLY A 62 17.36 68.87 46.91
CA GLY A 62 17.35 67.96 48.06
C GLY A 62 17.12 66.48 47.72
N GLY A 63 17.56 66.00 46.56
CA GLY A 63 17.71 64.56 46.30
C GLY A 63 16.44 63.77 45.92
N GLY A 64 15.32 64.45 45.64
CA GLY A 64 14.09 63.80 45.19
C GLY A 64 13.78 63.99 43.71
N GLU A 65 12.96 63.10 43.15
CA GLU A 65 12.32 63.27 41.84
C GLU A 65 10.85 63.58 42.02
N ILE A 66 10.28 64.40 41.14
CA ILE A 66 8.81 64.54 41.08
C ILE A 66 8.25 63.29 40.40
N GLU A 67 7.08 62.85 40.85
CA GLU A 67 6.32 61.76 40.24
C GLU A 67 6.28 61.88 38.70
N GLY A 68 6.68 60.81 38.01
CA GLY A 68 6.73 60.77 36.54
C GLY A 68 7.84 61.61 35.90
N ALA A 69 8.88 62.00 36.65
CA ALA A 69 9.96 62.87 36.18
C ALA A 69 9.45 64.23 35.65
N ALA A 70 8.33 64.71 36.21
CA ALA A 70 7.68 65.93 35.74
C ALA A 70 8.58 67.16 35.92
N ASP A 71 8.85 67.87 34.83
CA ASP A 71 9.63 69.11 34.79
C ASP A 71 8.74 70.37 34.88
N SER A 72 7.42 70.19 34.89
CA SER A 72 6.41 71.24 34.94
C SER A 72 5.10 70.75 35.56
N ILE A 73 4.27 71.69 36.00
CA ILE A 73 2.91 71.44 36.49
C ILE A 73 1.95 72.40 35.81
N THR A 74 0.82 71.87 35.35
CA THR A 74 -0.15 72.67 34.59
C THR A 74 -1.37 73.00 35.44
N ILE A 75 -1.69 74.30 35.55
CA ILE A 75 -3.01 74.76 36.00
C ILE A 75 -3.87 74.94 34.73
N PRO A 76 -4.96 74.17 34.55
CA PRO A 76 -5.83 74.30 33.38
C PRO A 76 -6.45 75.69 33.25
N ALA A 77 -6.78 76.10 32.02
CA ALA A 77 -7.45 77.38 31.77
C ALA A 77 -8.75 77.51 32.59
N GLY A 78 -8.91 78.63 33.30
CA GLY A 78 -10.06 78.89 34.17
C GLY A 78 -10.03 78.17 35.53
N ALA A 79 -9.08 77.26 35.76
CA ALA A 79 -8.90 76.62 37.06
C ALA A 79 -8.10 77.52 38.02
N ALA A 80 -8.30 77.32 39.32
CA ALA A 80 -7.50 77.94 40.37
C ALA A 80 -6.35 77.04 40.84
N GLU A 81 -6.39 75.74 40.53
CA GLU A 81 -5.45 74.73 41.01
C GLU A 81 -5.13 73.67 39.95
N SER A 82 -3.95 73.06 40.07
CA SER A 82 -3.54 71.89 39.27
C SER A 82 -3.94 70.57 39.93
N VAL A 83 -3.69 69.45 39.23
CA VAL A 83 -3.59 68.13 39.87
C VAL A 83 -2.44 68.12 40.88
N SER A 84 -2.55 67.28 41.92
CA SER A 84 -1.49 67.10 42.90
C SER A 84 -0.39 66.17 42.37
N LEU A 85 0.87 66.50 42.61
CA LEU A 85 2.05 65.67 42.32
C LEU A 85 2.77 65.29 43.63
N GLY A 86 3.33 64.07 43.68
CA GLY A 86 4.23 63.65 44.75
C GLY A 86 5.71 63.80 44.40
N ALA A 87 6.59 63.47 45.36
CA ALA A 87 8.01 63.26 45.10
C ALA A 87 8.57 61.99 45.77
N THR A 88 9.48 61.32 45.08
CA THR A 88 10.13 60.08 45.52
C THR A 88 11.59 60.33 45.86
N LYS A 89 12.10 59.58 46.83
CA LYS A 89 13.48 59.69 47.30
C LYS A 89 14.45 59.06 46.29
N ILE A 90 15.41 59.83 45.76
CA ILE A 90 16.50 59.31 44.92
C ILE A 90 17.77 59.20 45.78
N ALA A 91 18.14 57.98 46.15
CA ALA A 91 19.36 57.68 46.94
C ALA A 91 19.45 58.45 48.29
N ALA A 92 20.54 58.24 49.04
CA ALA A 92 20.67 58.55 50.46
C ALA A 92 20.81 60.05 50.82
N GLU A 93 20.21 60.93 50.04
CA GLU A 93 20.33 62.38 50.18
C GLU A 93 18.97 62.95 50.62
N SER A 94 18.76 63.02 51.94
CA SER A 94 17.63 63.67 52.64
C SER A 94 16.26 62.95 52.61
N ASP A 95 15.47 63.15 53.68
CA ASP A 95 14.08 62.63 53.82
C ASP A 95 13.02 63.61 53.30
N SER A 96 13.45 64.79 52.85
CA SER A 96 12.61 65.85 52.29
C SER A 96 13.32 66.53 51.11
N ALA A 97 12.51 67.08 50.20
CA ALA A 97 12.96 67.92 49.11
C ALA A 97 12.18 69.24 49.08
N THR A 98 12.83 70.27 48.56
CA THR A 98 12.23 71.58 48.33
C THR A 98 11.88 71.72 46.85
N VAL A 99 10.58 71.90 46.59
CA VAL A 99 10.03 72.16 45.26
C VAL A 99 9.80 73.65 45.11
N ASP A 100 10.39 74.23 44.07
CA ASP A 100 10.14 75.60 43.64
C ASP A 100 9.52 75.61 42.24
N ILE A 101 8.85 76.70 41.92
CA ILE A 101 8.51 77.04 40.54
C ILE A 101 9.79 77.59 39.90
N GLY A 102 10.14 77.17 38.69
CA GLY A 102 11.31 77.61 37.94
C GLY A 102 11.18 79.05 37.40
N ALA A 103 11.74 79.30 36.22
CA ALA A 103 11.54 80.58 35.54
C ALA A 103 10.06 80.70 35.13
N LEU A 104 9.41 81.81 35.49
CA LEU A 104 8.00 82.02 35.14
C LEU A 104 7.84 82.09 33.61
N PRO A 105 6.84 81.40 33.03
CA PRO A 105 6.64 81.38 31.60
C PRO A 105 6.23 82.78 31.09
N ALA A 106 6.53 83.05 29.81
CA ALA A 106 6.00 84.24 29.16
C ALA A 106 4.48 84.10 29.00
N LEU A 107 3.75 85.18 29.31
CA LEU A 107 2.30 85.19 29.12
C LEU A 107 1.94 85.21 27.63
N PRO A 108 0.82 84.58 27.23
CA PRO A 108 0.35 84.64 25.85
C PRO A 108 0.20 86.09 25.37
N GLY A 109 0.68 86.39 24.16
CA GLY A 109 0.73 87.78 23.63
C GLY A 109 -0.64 88.45 23.45
N ASN A 110 -1.73 87.69 23.55
CA ASN A 110 -3.10 88.17 23.53
C ASN A 110 -3.69 88.43 24.94
N HIS A 111 -2.88 88.38 26.00
CA HIS A 111 -3.27 88.65 27.38
C HIS A 111 -2.35 89.73 27.98
N LEU A 112 -2.67 91.00 27.71
CA LEU A 112 -1.88 92.17 28.10
C LEU A 112 -2.32 92.73 29.46
N GLY A 113 -1.38 93.31 30.20
CA GLY A 113 -1.63 93.95 31.50
C GLY A 113 -1.57 93.00 32.70
N TYR A 114 -1.08 91.78 32.51
CA TYR A 114 -0.77 90.82 33.58
C TYR A 114 0.75 90.73 33.79
N VAL A 115 1.16 90.42 35.02
CA VAL A 115 2.53 89.97 35.32
C VAL A 115 2.44 88.74 36.22
N LEU A 116 3.17 87.68 35.88
CA LEU A 116 3.31 86.54 36.79
C LEU A 116 4.33 86.91 37.87
N GLU A 117 4.00 86.61 39.12
CA GLU A 117 4.90 86.76 40.25
C GLU A 117 4.93 85.46 41.05
N LYS A 118 6.07 85.15 41.67
CA LYS A 118 6.17 84.04 42.61
C LYS A 118 5.69 84.48 43.98
N ASP A 119 4.86 83.66 44.60
CA ASP A 119 4.46 83.89 45.98
C ASP A 119 5.65 83.77 46.93
N ALA A 120 5.67 84.58 48.00
CA ALA A 120 6.74 84.58 48.99
C ALA A 120 6.81 83.28 49.82
N THR A 121 5.80 82.40 49.71
CA THR A 121 5.75 81.09 50.37
C THR A 121 6.54 79.99 49.65
N LEU A 122 7.10 80.28 48.48
CA LEU A 122 8.00 79.37 47.74
C LEU A 122 9.46 79.45 48.25
N PRO A 123 10.23 78.36 48.19
CA PRO A 123 9.84 76.99 47.81
C PRO A 123 9.09 76.24 48.92
N VAL A 124 8.35 75.18 48.55
CA VAL A 124 7.63 74.31 49.51
C VAL A 124 8.43 73.05 49.81
N GLU A 125 8.50 72.67 51.07
CA GLU A 125 9.13 71.42 51.53
C GLU A 125 8.11 70.26 51.58
N ILE A 126 8.43 69.17 50.87
CA ILE A 126 7.68 67.91 50.86
C ILE A 126 8.56 66.77 51.37
N LYS A 127 7.96 65.81 52.08
CA LYS A 127 8.63 64.56 52.42
C LYS A 127 8.76 63.72 51.17
N LEU A 128 9.89 63.04 51.06
CA LEU A 128 10.11 62.09 49.98
C LEU A 128 9.54 60.74 50.40
N SER A 129 8.69 60.17 49.55
CA SER A 129 8.28 58.78 49.71
C SER A 129 9.48 57.88 49.46
N GLU A 130 9.76 56.93 50.36
CA GLU A 130 10.75 55.90 50.10
C GLU A 130 10.30 55.08 48.90
N LEU A 131 11.20 54.87 47.94
CA LEU A 131 10.96 53.91 46.87
C LEU A 131 10.79 52.54 47.54
N ALA A 132 9.67 51.86 47.28
CA ALA A 132 9.50 50.49 47.75
C ALA A 132 10.71 49.66 47.30
N PRO A 133 11.23 48.76 48.14
CA PRO A 133 12.39 47.96 47.76
C PRO A 133 12.08 47.24 46.44
N PRO A 134 13.05 47.17 45.51
CA PRO A 134 12.85 46.48 44.24
C PRO A 134 12.49 45.02 44.52
N LEU A 135 11.54 44.47 43.76
CA LEU A 135 11.20 43.06 43.87
C LEU A 135 12.44 42.19 43.57
N PRO A 136 12.69 41.13 44.34
CA PRO A 136 13.77 40.21 44.03
C PRO A 136 13.50 39.43 42.73
N GLN A 137 14.56 38.85 42.16
CA GLN A 137 14.44 37.97 41.00
C GLN A 137 13.56 36.75 41.33
N VAL A 138 12.67 36.38 40.41
CA VAL A 138 11.90 35.14 40.51
C VAL A 138 12.85 33.95 40.41
N THR A 139 12.71 32.97 41.31
CA THR A 139 13.56 31.76 41.36
C THR A 139 12.73 30.48 41.34
N GLY A 140 13.39 29.34 41.13
CA GLY A 140 12.73 28.03 41.07
C GLY A 140 11.78 27.89 39.88
N VAL A 141 12.10 28.55 38.75
CA VAL A 141 11.30 28.44 37.54
C VAL A 141 11.46 27.04 36.94
N VAL A 142 10.36 26.33 36.79
CA VAL A 142 10.29 24.99 36.21
C VAL A 142 9.31 25.03 35.05
N LEU A 143 9.73 24.50 33.90
CA LEU A 143 8.93 24.39 32.69
C LEU A 143 8.72 22.92 32.35
N THR A 144 7.46 22.53 32.19
CA THR A 144 7.05 21.17 31.81
C THR A 144 6.35 21.22 30.47
N ALA A 145 6.78 20.37 29.53
CA ALA A 145 6.16 20.30 28.21
C ALA A 145 4.96 19.35 28.23
N GLY A 146 3.85 19.80 27.64
CA GLY A 146 2.67 18.99 27.38
C GLY A 146 2.36 18.91 25.88
N ILE A 147 1.19 18.38 25.55
CA ILE A 147 0.65 18.37 24.19
C ILE A 147 0.13 19.76 23.86
N ASP A 148 0.69 20.39 22.83
CA ASP A 148 0.33 21.72 22.32
C ASP A 148 0.43 22.86 23.38
N LEU A 149 1.11 22.62 24.50
CA LEU A 149 1.23 23.56 25.61
C LEU A 149 2.56 23.43 26.37
N LEU A 150 2.88 24.48 27.14
CA LEU A 150 3.94 24.48 28.15
C LEU A 150 3.39 24.96 29.49
N GLU A 151 3.64 24.24 30.57
CA GLU A 151 3.29 24.66 31.93
C GLU A 151 4.51 25.20 32.65
N VAL A 152 4.46 26.46 33.06
CA VAL A 152 5.51 27.13 33.82
C VAL A 152 5.07 27.31 35.26
N SER A 153 5.96 27.03 36.20
CA SER A 153 5.76 27.26 37.64
C SER A 153 7.00 27.89 38.26
N TRP A 154 6.85 28.63 39.36
CA TRP A 154 7.93 29.35 40.02
C TRP A 154 7.76 29.43 41.54
N THR A 155 8.73 30.00 42.24
CA THR A 155 8.62 30.29 43.67
C THR A 155 8.00 31.66 43.89
N ALA A 156 7.02 31.76 44.80
CA ALA A 156 6.37 33.02 45.15
C ALA A 156 7.38 34.07 45.62
N VAL A 157 7.25 35.29 45.11
CA VAL A 157 8.03 36.46 45.52
C VAL A 157 7.22 37.25 46.55
N ALA A 158 7.80 37.47 47.74
CA ALA A 158 7.17 38.27 48.78
C ALA A 158 6.90 39.70 48.27
N GLU A 159 5.72 40.24 48.61
CA GLU A 159 5.24 41.57 48.19
C GLU A 159 4.99 41.76 46.68
N ALA A 160 5.09 40.70 45.86
CA ALA A 160 4.62 40.76 44.48
C ALA A 160 3.09 40.91 44.47
N HIS A 161 2.57 41.76 43.60
CA HIS A 161 1.13 41.87 43.34
C HIS A 161 0.70 40.99 42.17
N GLY A 162 1.66 40.50 41.38
CA GLY A 162 1.45 39.62 40.24
C GLY A 162 2.77 39.23 39.56
N TYR A 163 2.66 38.62 38.38
CA TYR A 163 3.79 38.20 37.57
C TYR A 163 3.54 38.46 36.09
N LYS A 164 4.61 38.76 35.36
CA LYS A 164 4.65 38.84 33.90
C LYS A 164 5.43 37.65 33.37
N VAL A 165 4.75 36.76 32.65
CA VAL A 165 5.36 35.62 31.96
C VAL A 165 5.62 36.02 30.52
N GLN A 166 6.86 35.90 30.05
CA GLN A 166 7.24 36.20 28.67
C GLN A 166 7.82 34.95 28.00
N TRP A 167 7.43 34.72 26.75
CA TRP A 167 7.94 33.60 25.96
C TRP A 167 8.19 33.97 24.51
N LYS A 168 9.19 33.33 23.93
CA LYS A 168 9.63 33.54 22.55
C LYS A 168 10.13 32.23 21.95
N SER A 169 10.11 32.11 20.63
CA SER A 169 10.81 31.02 19.95
C SER A 169 12.32 31.16 20.14
N ALA A 170 13.04 30.04 20.15
CA ALA A 170 14.49 30.05 20.27
C ALA A 170 15.13 30.94 19.18
N GLY A 171 15.98 31.88 19.60
CA GLY A 171 16.68 32.82 18.71
C GLY A 171 15.94 34.13 18.42
N ALA A 172 14.68 34.28 18.82
CA ALA A 172 13.99 35.56 18.77
C ALA A 172 14.45 36.49 19.91
N GLU A 173 14.13 37.78 19.82
CA GLU A 173 14.42 38.77 20.87
C GLU A 173 13.22 38.98 21.79
N TYR A 174 13.46 39.44 23.02
CA TYR A 174 12.38 39.64 24.01
C TYR A 174 11.49 40.86 23.72
N GLU A 175 11.92 41.77 22.85
CA GLU A 175 11.09 42.89 22.37
C GLU A 175 9.89 42.43 21.53
N GLU A 176 9.99 41.23 20.92
CA GLU A 176 8.93 40.60 20.13
C GLU A 176 8.28 39.43 20.88
N ALA A 177 8.64 39.22 22.15
CA ALA A 177 8.12 38.12 22.94
C ALA A 177 6.62 38.29 23.21
N ARG A 178 5.91 37.17 23.17
CA ARG A 178 4.54 37.11 23.70
C ARG A 178 4.61 37.18 25.21
N GLN A 179 3.55 37.72 25.83
CA GLN A 179 3.51 37.86 27.28
C GLN A 179 2.10 37.70 27.85
N ALA A 180 2.04 37.28 29.11
CA ALA A 180 0.82 37.17 29.90
C ALA A 180 1.04 37.84 31.26
N MET A 181 0.04 38.62 31.69
CA MET A 181 0.00 39.20 33.03
C MET A 181 -0.83 38.30 33.94
N ILE A 182 -0.26 37.93 35.08
CA ILE A 182 -0.83 37.06 36.08
C ILE A 182 -1.11 37.91 37.32
N GLU A 183 -2.38 38.03 37.68
CA GLU A 183 -2.81 38.79 38.86
C GLU A 183 -2.67 37.92 40.12
N GLY A 184 -2.20 38.52 41.21
CA GLY A 184 -2.04 37.87 42.51
C GLY A 184 -0.64 37.34 42.77
N GLY A 185 0.01 37.81 43.85
CA GLY A 185 1.34 37.37 44.26
C GLY A 185 1.46 35.90 44.69
N ASP A 186 0.33 35.28 45.05
CA ASP A 186 0.24 33.87 45.45
C ASP A 186 0.08 32.93 44.23
N THR A 187 -0.20 33.45 43.04
CA THR A 187 -0.34 32.65 41.83
C THR A 187 1.02 32.37 41.22
N VAL A 188 1.47 31.13 41.33
CA VAL A 188 2.85 30.71 41.02
C VAL A 188 2.98 29.76 39.83
N SER A 189 1.95 29.72 38.97
CA SER A 189 1.98 28.93 37.74
C SER A 189 1.15 29.55 36.63
N HIS A 190 1.48 29.18 35.39
CA HIS A 190 0.75 29.58 34.20
C HIS A 190 0.87 28.53 33.09
N THR A 191 -0.20 28.33 32.32
CA THR A 191 -0.23 27.45 31.15
C THR A 191 -0.15 28.29 29.88
N ILE A 192 0.89 28.06 29.08
CA ILE A 192 1.12 28.71 27.79
C ILE A 192 0.57 27.81 26.70
N THR A 193 -0.39 28.33 25.92
CA THR A 193 -1.04 27.63 24.79
C THR A 193 -0.75 28.33 23.46
N GLU A 194 -1.32 27.83 22.36
CA GLU A 194 -1.13 28.36 21.00
C GLU A 194 0.35 28.36 20.56
N LEU A 195 1.03 27.29 20.93
CA LEU A 195 2.42 27.03 20.60
C LEU A 195 2.50 26.07 19.41
N THR A 196 3.58 26.16 18.64
CA THR A 196 3.86 25.22 17.56
C THR A 196 4.60 24.02 18.12
N ALA A 197 4.00 22.84 18.04
CA ALA A 197 4.63 21.59 18.44
C ALA A 197 6.02 21.41 17.78
N GLY A 198 6.96 20.83 18.51
CA GLY A 198 8.35 20.65 18.06
C GLY A 198 9.21 21.92 18.04
N THR A 199 8.63 23.10 18.26
CA THR A 199 9.39 24.36 18.33
C THR A 199 9.91 24.62 19.74
N VAL A 200 11.21 24.87 19.88
CA VAL A 200 11.79 25.24 21.19
C VAL A 200 11.37 26.65 21.55
N TYR A 201 10.78 26.82 22.73
CA TYR A 201 10.45 28.13 23.31
C TYR A 201 11.32 28.41 24.52
N THR A 202 11.72 29.67 24.68
CA THR A 202 12.39 30.22 25.86
C THR A 202 11.37 31.04 26.66
N VAL A 203 11.27 30.77 27.96
CA VAL A 203 10.31 31.39 28.88
C VAL A 203 11.07 32.01 30.06
N ARG A 204 10.61 33.20 30.48
CA ARG A 204 11.04 33.85 31.73
C ARG A 204 9.87 34.45 32.48
N VAL A 205 10.03 34.62 33.79
CA VAL A 205 9.03 35.18 34.69
C VAL A 205 9.60 36.41 35.39
N ILE A 206 8.80 37.48 35.46
CA ILE A 206 9.15 38.75 36.09
C ILE A 206 8.10 39.03 37.16
N ALA A 207 8.51 39.35 38.39
CA ALA A 207 7.58 39.75 39.44
C ALA A 207 7.17 41.22 39.25
N THR A 208 5.88 41.51 39.46
CA THR A 208 5.31 42.86 39.24
C THR A 208 4.68 43.39 40.53
N LYS A 209 4.81 44.71 40.77
CA LYS A 209 4.20 45.42 41.91
C LYS A 209 3.59 46.72 41.41
N GLU A 210 2.44 47.11 41.98
CA GLU A 210 1.80 48.37 41.58
C GLU A 210 2.66 49.59 41.94
N ASN A 211 2.73 50.57 41.03
CA ASN A 211 3.44 51.83 41.22
C ASN A 211 4.94 51.70 41.50
N VAL A 212 5.56 50.60 41.08
CA VAL A 212 6.99 50.32 41.17
C VAL A 212 7.43 49.66 39.87
N ASP A 213 8.69 49.86 39.47
CA ASP A 213 9.26 49.14 38.34
C ASP A 213 9.24 47.62 38.56
N ASP A 214 9.14 46.89 37.46
CA ASP A 214 9.19 45.43 37.45
C ASP A 214 10.51 44.91 38.06
N GLY A 215 10.43 43.74 38.71
CA GLY A 215 11.62 43.05 39.20
C GLY A 215 12.54 42.56 38.06
N PRO A 216 13.76 42.11 38.37
CA PRO A 216 14.63 41.52 37.36
C PRO A 216 14.02 40.21 36.81
N PRO A 217 14.23 39.90 35.52
CA PRO A 217 13.76 38.65 34.94
C PRO A 217 14.40 37.44 35.59
N SER A 218 13.65 36.35 35.72
CA SER A 218 14.21 35.04 36.07
C SER A 218 15.28 34.59 35.08
N GLU A 219 16.05 33.56 35.46
CA GLU A 219 16.79 32.77 34.48
C GLU A 219 15.85 32.22 33.41
N ASP A 220 16.35 32.15 32.18
CA ASP A 220 15.63 31.60 31.04
C ASP A 220 15.49 30.08 31.19
N VAL A 221 14.28 29.57 30.97
CA VAL A 221 14.01 28.12 30.87
C VAL A 221 13.50 27.79 29.47
N THR A 222 13.81 26.59 28.96
CA THR A 222 13.43 26.18 27.61
C THR A 222 12.57 24.93 27.61
N GLY A 223 11.59 24.88 26.73
CA GLY A 223 10.69 23.74 26.57
C GLY A 223 10.20 23.62 25.14
N THR A 224 9.87 22.38 24.74
CA THR A 224 9.36 22.07 23.41
C THR A 224 8.03 21.37 23.56
N PRO A 225 6.90 21.98 23.17
CA PRO A 225 5.60 21.34 23.25
C PRO A 225 5.55 20.14 22.29
N GLY A 226 4.91 19.06 22.75
CA GLY A 226 4.62 17.90 21.91
C GLY A 226 3.44 18.17 20.98
N ALA A 227 3.32 17.34 19.93
CA ALA A 227 2.16 17.33 19.05
C ALA A 227 1.11 16.35 19.55
N THR A 228 -0.15 16.59 19.18
CA THR A 228 -1.23 15.64 19.42
C THR A 228 -0.97 14.33 18.64
N PRO A 229 -0.99 13.15 19.29
CA PRO A 229 -0.85 11.85 18.63
C PRO A 229 -1.88 11.64 17.51
N PRO A 230 -1.51 10.99 16.40
CA PRO A 230 -2.45 10.63 15.35
C PRO A 230 -3.60 9.74 15.84
N GLY A 231 -4.70 9.79 15.10
CA GLY A 231 -5.81 8.86 15.30
C GLY A 231 -5.44 7.41 14.94
N GLN A 232 -6.28 6.46 15.36
CA GLN A 232 -6.16 5.06 14.97
C GLN A 232 -6.38 4.91 13.45
N VAL A 233 -5.56 4.09 12.79
CA VAL A 233 -5.75 3.76 11.38
C VAL A 233 -7.03 2.94 11.20
N ALA A 234 -7.86 3.34 10.24
CA ALA A 234 -9.13 2.67 9.92
C ALA A 234 -9.11 2.11 8.49
N GLY A 235 -10.01 1.15 8.22
CA GLY A 235 -10.21 0.59 6.88
C GLY A 235 -9.03 -0.22 6.36
N LEU A 236 -8.26 -0.88 7.24
CA LEU A 236 -7.20 -1.79 6.83
C LEU A 236 -7.79 -2.96 6.04
N VAL A 237 -7.37 -3.09 4.79
CA VAL A 237 -7.66 -4.21 3.90
C VAL A 237 -6.35 -4.91 3.57
N VAL A 238 -6.34 -6.23 3.70
CA VAL A 238 -5.20 -7.09 3.38
C VAL A 238 -5.62 -8.03 2.26
N MET A 239 -4.91 -7.98 1.14
CA MET A 239 -5.07 -8.88 0.01
C MET A 239 -3.95 -9.91 0.01
N GLU A 240 -4.31 -11.17 -0.10
CA GLU A 240 -3.37 -12.29 -0.19
C GLU A 240 -2.87 -12.42 -1.63
N ASP A 241 -1.56 -12.41 -1.80
CA ASP A 241 -0.87 -12.61 -3.07
C ASP A 241 0.18 -13.73 -2.92
N ALA A 242 0.86 -14.08 -4.02
CA ALA A 242 1.95 -15.07 -4.01
C ALA A 242 3.12 -14.59 -3.14
N GLU A 243 3.33 -15.27 -2.00
CA GLU A 243 4.41 -14.98 -1.03
C GLU A 243 4.45 -13.53 -0.51
N GLN A 244 3.34 -12.79 -0.64
CA GLN A 244 3.28 -11.37 -0.27
C GLN A 244 1.89 -10.93 0.21
N LEU A 245 1.92 -9.91 1.08
CA LEU A 245 0.85 -9.11 1.69
C LEU A 245 0.57 -7.79 0.97
N THR A 246 -0.49 -7.58 0.19
CA THR A 246 -0.82 -6.22 -0.30
C THR A 246 -1.82 -5.53 0.63
N LEU A 247 -1.43 -4.37 1.18
CA LEU A 247 -2.16 -3.64 2.20
C LEU A 247 -2.70 -2.31 1.65
N SER A 248 -3.89 -1.93 2.08
CA SER A 248 -4.42 -0.57 1.89
C SER A 248 -5.22 -0.13 3.12
N TRP A 249 -5.24 1.17 3.41
CA TRP A 249 -5.96 1.73 4.55
C TRP A 249 -6.48 3.15 4.26
N THR A 250 -7.17 3.75 5.23
CA THR A 250 -7.65 5.14 5.14
C THR A 250 -6.61 6.11 5.72
N GLU A 251 -6.40 7.23 5.03
CA GLU A 251 -5.53 8.32 5.49
C GLU A 251 -5.93 8.82 6.89
N VAL A 252 -4.93 8.99 7.76
CA VAL A 252 -5.10 9.56 9.10
C VAL A 252 -4.67 11.02 9.10
N ALA A 253 -5.58 11.91 9.54
CA ALA A 253 -5.29 13.33 9.64
C ALA A 253 -4.05 13.61 10.49
N ASP A 254 -3.21 14.52 10.02
CA ASP A 254 -1.95 14.95 10.64
C ASP A 254 -0.87 13.85 10.83
N ALA A 255 -1.03 12.67 10.23
CA ALA A 255 0.04 11.69 10.21
C ALA A 255 1.19 12.15 9.31
N ASP A 256 2.43 11.94 9.77
CA ASP A 256 3.64 12.12 8.95
C ASP A 256 4.07 10.80 8.27
N GLY A 257 3.47 9.68 8.68
CA GLY A 257 3.72 8.35 8.16
C GLY A 257 2.99 7.24 8.92
N TYR A 258 3.40 6.01 8.66
CA TYR A 258 2.80 4.80 9.24
C TYR A 258 3.87 3.76 9.56
N THR A 259 3.67 3.01 10.63
CA THR A 259 4.43 1.79 10.96
C THR A 259 3.53 0.58 10.74
N VAL A 260 3.87 -0.24 9.76
CA VAL A 260 3.21 -1.52 9.50
C VAL A 260 3.91 -2.60 10.33
N GLN A 261 3.17 -3.38 11.11
CA GLN A 261 3.70 -4.49 11.90
C GLN A 261 3.02 -5.80 11.53
N TRP A 262 3.81 -6.87 11.38
CA TRP A 262 3.30 -8.20 11.09
C TRP A 262 4.07 -9.30 11.83
N LYS A 263 3.35 -10.33 12.22
CA LYS A 263 3.88 -11.49 12.94
C LYS A 263 3.22 -12.78 12.49
N SER A 264 3.91 -13.89 12.69
CA SER A 264 3.40 -15.25 12.43
C SER A 264 3.23 -15.98 13.77
N GLY A 265 2.07 -16.56 14.02
CA GLY A 265 1.80 -17.29 15.26
C GLY A 265 1.52 -16.40 16.48
N VAL A 266 2.01 -16.80 17.65
CA VAL A 266 1.67 -16.23 18.97
C VAL A 266 2.67 -15.19 19.49
N GLU A 267 3.63 -14.75 18.67
CA GLU A 267 4.60 -13.71 19.05
C GLU A 267 3.90 -12.44 19.55
N GLU A 268 4.49 -11.70 20.49
CA GLU A 268 3.98 -10.39 20.87
C GLU A 268 4.36 -9.34 19.81
N TYR A 269 3.56 -8.29 19.66
CA TYR A 269 3.84 -7.28 18.64
C TYR A 269 5.11 -6.45 18.89
N ASP A 270 5.64 -6.45 20.12
CA ASP A 270 6.91 -5.79 20.44
C ASP A 270 8.12 -6.48 19.79
N GLU A 271 7.96 -7.73 19.36
CA GLU A 271 8.96 -8.53 18.63
C GLU A 271 8.58 -8.71 17.15
N ALA A 272 7.46 -8.14 16.72
CA ALA A 272 6.98 -8.28 15.35
C ALA A 272 7.91 -7.61 14.33
N ARG A 273 7.88 -8.14 13.11
CA ARG A 273 8.52 -7.49 11.97
C ARG A 273 7.79 -6.18 11.69
N GLN A 274 8.54 -5.16 11.26
CA GLN A 274 7.98 -3.85 11.00
C GLN A 274 8.58 -3.16 9.78
N ALA A 275 7.78 -2.28 9.16
CA ALA A 275 8.18 -1.39 8.08
C ALA A 275 7.67 0.01 8.38
N VAL A 276 8.54 1.01 8.22
CA VAL A 276 8.22 2.43 8.40
C VAL A 276 7.96 3.05 7.03
N ILE A 277 6.79 3.62 6.86
CA ILE A 277 6.30 4.27 5.65
C ILE A 277 6.27 5.77 5.91
N ALA A 278 7.04 6.52 5.13
CA ALA A 278 7.04 7.98 5.21
C ALA A 278 5.93 8.57 4.33
N GLY A 279 5.33 9.68 4.77
CA GLY A 279 4.26 10.36 4.06
C GLY A 279 2.89 9.97 4.59
N GLY A 280 2.18 10.94 5.17
CA GLY A 280 0.81 10.75 5.69
C GLY A 280 -0.21 10.38 4.62
N ASP A 281 0.05 10.77 3.37
CA ASP A 281 -0.77 10.47 2.18
C ASP A 281 -0.50 9.09 1.57
N THR A 282 0.53 8.38 2.03
CA THR A 282 0.86 7.04 1.54
C THR A 282 0.03 5.98 2.29
N VAL A 283 -1.04 5.52 1.64
CA VAL A 283 -2.08 4.67 2.24
C VAL A 283 -2.08 3.21 1.75
N SER A 284 -0.93 2.74 1.25
CA SER A 284 -0.76 1.37 0.78
C SER A 284 0.67 0.88 0.96
N HIS A 285 0.85 -0.42 1.18
CA HIS A 285 2.16 -1.05 1.27
C HIS A 285 2.10 -2.53 0.90
N THR A 286 3.19 -3.09 0.37
CA THR A 286 3.30 -4.53 0.09
C THR A 286 4.38 -5.15 0.96
N ILE A 287 4.01 -6.16 1.75
CA ILE A 287 4.93 -6.98 2.54
C ILE A 287 5.36 -8.16 1.68
N THR A 288 6.64 -8.24 1.30
CA THR A 288 7.19 -9.30 0.43
C THR A 288 8.00 -10.34 1.20
N GLY A 289 8.21 -11.52 0.60
CA GLY A 289 9.10 -12.55 1.14
C GLY A 289 8.50 -13.25 2.36
N LEU A 290 7.18 -13.41 2.35
CA LEU A 290 6.44 -14.15 3.37
C LEU A 290 6.39 -15.62 2.99
N THR A 291 6.33 -16.48 4.01
CA THR A 291 6.18 -17.92 3.78
C THR A 291 4.74 -18.22 3.38
N ALA A 292 4.55 -18.77 2.18
CA ALA A 292 3.24 -19.23 1.72
C ALA A 292 2.59 -20.22 2.70
N GLY A 293 1.26 -20.17 2.85
CA GLY A 293 0.51 -21.03 3.75
C GLY A 293 0.68 -20.72 5.25
N THR A 294 1.50 -19.73 5.62
CA THR A 294 1.65 -19.28 7.00
C THR A 294 0.71 -18.11 7.28
N GLU A 295 -0.14 -18.22 8.30
CA GLU A 295 -1.01 -17.11 8.72
C GLU A 295 -0.19 -15.99 9.38
N TYR A 296 -0.37 -14.76 8.89
CA TYR A 296 0.22 -13.55 9.45
C TYR A 296 -0.87 -12.63 9.99
N ALA A 297 -0.62 -12.04 11.17
CA ALA A 297 -1.47 -10.98 11.73
C ALA A 297 -0.80 -9.62 11.48
N VAL A 298 -1.47 -8.75 10.72
CA VAL A 298 -0.97 -7.43 10.30
C VAL A 298 -1.75 -6.33 11.03
N ARG A 299 -1.04 -5.32 11.54
CA ARG A 299 -1.63 -4.08 12.07
C ARG A 299 -0.83 -2.86 11.63
N ILE A 300 -1.44 -1.69 11.67
CA ILE A 300 -0.81 -0.42 11.27
C ILE A 300 -0.96 0.61 12.38
N ILE A 301 0.10 1.38 12.61
CA ILE A 301 0.16 2.48 13.57
C ILE A 301 0.46 3.77 12.79
N ALA A 302 -0.34 4.82 12.98
CA ALA A 302 -0.02 6.13 12.40
C ALA A 302 1.02 6.85 13.27
N THR A 303 1.98 7.53 12.64
CA THR A 303 3.08 8.21 13.32
C THR A 303 3.09 9.70 12.97
N ARG A 304 3.53 10.53 13.93
CA ARG A 304 3.67 11.98 13.76
C ARG A 304 4.88 12.46 14.54
N ALA A 305 5.66 13.34 13.94
CA ALA A 305 6.83 13.94 14.56
C ALA A 305 6.41 14.72 15.82
N HIS A 306 7.22 14.58 16.88
CA HIS A 306 6.99 15.23 18.19
C HIS A 306 5.71 14.79 18.92
N ALA A 307 5.04 13.74 18.48
CA ALA A 307 3.94 13.09 19.19
C ALA A 307 4.34 11.69 19.65
N GLU A 308 3.56 11.12 20.57
CA GLU A 308 3.52 9.66 20.73
C GLU A 308 2.86 9.01 19.51
N ASP A 309 3.14 7.74 19.30
CA ASP A 309 2.50 6.95 18.24
C ASP A 309 0.99 6.87 18.46
N GLY A 310 0.23 6.83 17.36
CA GLY A 310 -1.20 6.60 17.42
C GLY A 310 -1.56 5.20 17.94
N PRO A 311 -2.83 4.94 18.27
CA PRO A 311 -3.28 3.59 18.62
C PRO A 311 -3.08 2.63 17.43
N PRO A 312 -2.69 1.37 17.67
CA PRO A 312 -2.63 0.37 16.60
C PRO A 312 -4.03 0.10 16.04
N SER A 313 -4.12 -0.14 14.73
CA SER A 313 -5.35 -0.65 14.11
C SER A 313 -5.76 -2.00 14.71
N GLU A 314 -7.02 -2.39 14.50
CA GLU A 314 -7.41 -3.79 14.63
C GLU A 314 -6.50 -4.65 13.73
N ALA A 315 -6.08 -5.80 14.25
CA ALA A 315 -5.24 -6.72 13.50
C ALA A 315 -6.08 -7.50 12.48
N VAL A 316 -5.58 -7.64 11.27
CA VAL A 316 -6.18 -8.45 10.21
C VAL A 316 -5.27 -9.64 9.97
N THR A 317 -5.83 -10.85 9.98
CA THR A 317 -5.11 -12.07 9.62
C THR A 317 -5.23 -12.35 8.14
N ALA A 318 -4.15 -12.81 7.53
CA ALA A 318 -4.11 -13.21 6.13
C ALA A 318 -3.01 -14.25 5.91
N THR A 319 -3.22 -15.14 4.95
CA THR A 319 -2.31 -16.24 4.62
C THR A 319 -1.83 -16.09 3.18
N PRO A 320 -0.56 -15.69 2.94
CA PRO A 320 -0.03 -15.58 1.59
C PRO A 320 -0.15 -16.90 0.84
N GLN A 321 -0.49 -16.82 -0.43
CA GLN A 321 -0.66 -17.99 -1.27
C GLN A 321 0.70 -18.44 -1.83
N PRO A 322 0.88 -19.73 -2.16
CA PRO A 322 2.05 -20.15 -2.92
C PRO A 322 2.00 -19.55 -4.34
N PRO A 323 3.15 -19.41 -5.02
CA PRO A 323 3.17 -18.96 -6.41
C PRO A 323 2.36 -19.91 -7.30
N PRO A 324 1.70 -19.42 -8.36
CA PRO A 324 0.95 -20.29 -9.28
C PRO A 324 1.87 -21.36 -9.88
N LEU A 325 1.33 -22.57 -10.08
CA LEU A 325 2.05 -23.65 -10.75
C LEU A 325 2.39 -23.27 -12.19
N ASP A 326 3.56 -23.69 -12.66
CA ASP A 326 3.94 -23.57 -14.06
C ASP A 326 3.07 -24.45 -14.96
N GLN A 327 2.95 -24.06 -16.23
CA GLN A 327 2.29 -24.87 -17.24
C GLN A 327 3.05 -26.17 -17.48
N VAL A 328 2.33 -27.29 -17.52
CA VAL A 328 2.93 -28.58 -17.90
C VAL A 328 3.46 -28.53 -19.33
N THR A 329 4.71 -28.93 -19.53
CA THR A 329 5.38 -28.96 -20.84
C THR A 329 5.88 -30.36 -21.19
N GLY A 330 6.37 -30.54 -22.42
CA GLY A 330 6.92 -31.83 -22.86
C GLY A 330 5.88 -32.95 -23.01
N VAL A 331 4.60 -32.59 -23.21
CA VAL A 331 3.53 -33.57 -23.38
C VAL A 331 3.74 -34.36 -24.67
N GLU A 332 3.99 -35.65 -24.54
CA GLU A 332 4.14 -36.61 -25.64
C GLU A 332 3.16 -37.76 -25.45
N ILE A 333 2.62 -38.28 -26.56
CA ILE A 333 1.72 -39.43 -26.54
C ILE A 333 2.31 -40.57 -27.38
N ARG A 334 2.38 -41.76 -26.78
CA ARG A 334 2.72 -43.02 -27.46
C ARG A 334 1.47 -43.90 -27.56
N SER A 335 0.96 -44.07 -28.78
CA SER A 335 -0.17 -44.95 -29.04
C SER A 335 0.15 -46.42 -28.77
N ARG A 336 -0.70 -47.07 -27.98
CA ARG A 336 -0.68 -48.51 -27.69
C ARG A 336 -2.04 -49.13 -28.06
N MET A 337 -2.17 -50.43 -27.85
CA MET A 337 -3.39 -51.18 -28.15
C MET A 337 -4.53 -50.72 -27.23
N ASN A 338 -5.55 -50.05 -27.78
CA ASN A 338 -6.69 -49.48 -27.05
C ASN A 338 -6.32 -48.51 -25.90
N GLU A 339 -5.09 -47.99 -25.93
CA GLU A 339 -4.51 -47.21 -24.84
C GLU A 339 -3.61 -46.09 -25.39
N LEU A 340 -3.53 -44.98 -24.67
CA LEU A 340 -2.57 -43.91 -24.93
C LEU A 340 -1.67 -43.77 -23.71
N HIS A 341 -0.37 -43.96 -23.91
CA HIS A 341 0.62 -43.68 -22.89
C HIS A 341 1.07 -42.22 -23.04
N VAL A 342 0.74 -41.39 -22.07
CA VAL A 342 0.99 -39.95 -22.06
C VAL A 342 2.15 -39.69 -21.10
N SER A 343 3.15 -38.93 -21.54
CA SER A 343 4.27 -38.51 -20.72
C SER A 343 4.46 -37.00 -20.79
N TRP A 344 4.94 -36.39 -19.72
CA TRP A 344 5.18 -34.94 -19.60
C TRP A 344 6.41 -34.67 -18.74
N THR A 345 6.83 -33.41 -18.67
CA THR A 345 7.86 -32.96 -17.73
C THR A 345 7.22 -32.57 -16.40
N ALA A 346 7.73 -33.08 -15.28
CA ALA A 346 7.24 -32.74 -13.96
C ALA A 346 7.34 -31.22 -13.68
N VAL A 347 6.34 -30.68 -13.00
CA VAL A 347 6.27 -29.28 -12.58
C VAL A 347 6.72 -29.19 -11.12
N GLU A 348 7.62 -28.25 -10.84
CA GLU A 348 8.11 -27.98 -9.48
C GLU A 348 6.95 -27.59 -8.55
N ASP A 349 6.97 -28.09 -7.31
CA ASP A 349 5.95 -27.84 -6.28
C ASP A 349 4.52 -28.30 -6.64
N ALA A 350 4.34 -29.14 -7.66
CA ALA A 350 3.06 -29.81 -7.91
C ALA A 350 2.85 -30.93 -6.90
N ASP A 351 1.61 -31.08 -6.39
CA ASP A 351 1.23 -32.24 -5.57
C ASP A 351 0.68 -33.39 -6.44
N GLY A 352 0.41 -33.12 -7.71
CA GLY A 352 -0.24 -34.07 -8.60
C GLY A 352 -0.55 -33.53 -9.99
N TYR A 353 -1.28 -34.31 -10.78
CA TYR A 353 -1.71 -33.95 -12.13
C TYR A 353 -3.13 -34.43 -12.44
N LYS A 354 -3.84 -33.67 -13.27
CA LYS A 354 -5.06 -34.07 -13.98
C LYS A 354 -4.74 -34.32 -15.44
N VAL A 355 -4.91 -35.56 -15.89
CA VAL A 355 -4.82 -35.92 -17.32
C VAL A 355 -6.24 -35.96 -17.87
N GLN A 356 -6.57 -35.06 -18.80
CA GLN A 356 -7.90 -34.94 -19.36
C GLN A 356 -7.91 -35.26 -20.85
N TRP A 357 -8.92 -35.98 -21.33
CA TRP A 357 -9.05 -36.33 -22.74
C TRP A 357 -10.47 -36.14 -23.28
N LYS A 358 -10.58 -35.79 -24.56
CA LYS A 358 -11.84 -35.66 -25.31
C LYS A 358 -11.73 -36.33 -26.66
N SER A 359 -12.87 -36.64 -27.29
CA SER A 359 -12.93 -37.14 -28.67
C SER A 359 -13.76 -36.17 -29.52
N GLY A 360 -13.23 -35.76 -30.69
CA GLY A 360 -13.92 -34.80 -31.56
C GLY A 360 -14.08 -33.41 -30.93
N GLU A 361 -15.23 -32.76 -31.17
CA GLU A 361 -15.54 -31.41 -30.67
C GLU A 361 -16.15 -31.40 -29.25
N GLU A 362 -16.06 -32.51 -28.52
CA GLU A 362 -16.53 -32.60 -27.13
C GLU A 362 -15.77 -31.62 -26.21
N VAL A 363 -16.46 -31.14 -25.17
CA VAL A 363 -15.82 -30.34 -24.11
C VAL A 363 -15.17 -31.28 -23.11
N TYR A 364 -14.06 -30.87 -22.49
CA TYR A 364 -13.51 -31.61 -21.36
C TYR A 364 -14.52 -31.68 -20.22
N ASP A 365 -14.75 -32.88 -19.70
CA ASP A 365 -15.62 -33.12 -18.55
C ASP A 365 -14.98 -34.12 -17.57
N GLU A 366 -15.52 -34.19 -16.36
CA GLU A 366 -14.99 -35.01 -15.26
C GLU A 366 -15.06 -36.52 -15.53
N SER A 367 -15.83 -36.99 -16.53
CA SER A 367 -15.91 -38.42 -16.86
C SER A 367 -14.70 -38.93 -17.63
N ARG A 368 -13.89 -38.03 -18.19
CA ARG A 368 -12.68 -38.34 -18.98
C ARG A 368 -11.46 -37.62 -18.44
N GLN A 369 -11.22 -37.85 -17.15
CA GLN A 369 -10.01 -37.44 -16.49
C GLN A 369 -9.44 -38.52 -15.58
N ALA A 370 -8.12 -38.49 -15.42
CA ALA A 370 -7.40 -39.23 -14.39
C ALA A 370 -6.75 -38.22 -13.44
N GLU A 371 -6.88 -38.47 -12.14
CA GLU A 371 -6.24 -37.69 -11.08
C GLU A 371 -5.07 -38.48 -10.51
N ILE A 372 -3.93 -37.83 -10.44
CA ILE A 372 -2.65 -38.37 -9.97
C ILE A 372 -2.26 -37.52 -8.77
N THR A 373 -2.00 -38.14 -7.62
CA THR A 373 -1.70 -37.44 -6.36
C THR A 373 -0.22 -37.48 -6.01
N ASP A 374 0.63 -37.76 -6.99
CA ASP A 374 2.08 -37.79 -6.84
C ASP A 374 2.69 -36.80 -7.84
N GLY A 375 3.23 -35.70 -7.31
CA GLY A 375 3.82 -34.59 -8.07
C GLY A 375 5.06 -34.95 -8.88
N ASP A 376 5.75 -36.04 -8.50
CA ASP A 376 6.92 -36.54 -9.23
C ASP A 376 6.53 -37.45 -10.41
N THR A 377 5.24 -37.69 -10.64
CA THR A 377 4.76 -38.52 -11.74
C THR A 377 4.90 -37.80 -13.09
N GLU A 378 5.63 -38.43 -14.02
CA GLU A 378 5.88 -37.89 -15.36
C GLU A 378 5.09 -38.60 -16.47
N SER A 379 4.22 -39.56 -16.13
CA SER A 379 3.43 -40.29 -17.13
C SER A 379 2.18 -40.95 -16.56
N ASP A 380 1.19 -41.14 -17.43
CA ASP A 380 -0.01 -41.92 -17.16
C ASP A 380 -0.44 -42.72 -18.40
N THR A 381 -1.28 -43.73 -18.20
CA THR A 381 -1.83 -44.54 -19.29
C THR A 381 -3.35 -44.46 -19.29
N ILE A 382 -3.88 -43.80 -20.33
CA ILE A 382 -5.31 -43.73 -20.57
C ILE A 382 -5.75 -45.04 -21.21
N THR A 383 -6.63 -45.78 -20.55
CA THR A 383 -7.10 -47.10 -20.97
C THR A 383 -8.57 -47.11 -21.41
N GLY A 384 -9.02 -48.20 -22.04
CA GLY A 384 -10.41 -48.35 -22.47
C GLY A 384 -10.81 -47.43 -23.62
N LEU A 385 -9.84 -46.97 -24.41
CA LEU A 385 -10.07 -46.09 -25.54
C LEU A 385 -10.50 -46.89 -26.77
N THR A 386 -11.30 -46.26 -27.63
CA THR A 386 -11.75 -46.88 -28.89
C THR A 386 -10.66 -46.73 -29.95
N ALA A 387 -10.11 -47.85 -30.43
CA ALA A 387 -9.14 -47.85 -31.52
C ALA A 387 -9.68 -47.13 -32.77
N GLY A 388 -8.81 -46.41 -33.47
CA GLY A 388 -9.18 -45.62 -34.65
C GLY A 388 -9.92 -44.31 -34.36
N THR A 389 -10.25 -44.02 -33.09
CA THR A 389 -10.81 -42.72 -32.68
C THR A 389 -9.70 -41.79 -32.24
N GLU A 390 -9.63 -40.58 -32.79
CA GLU A 390 -8.68 -39.56 -32.35
C GLU A 390 -9.11 -38.98 -30.98
N TYR A 391 -8.17 -38.93 -30.04
CA TYR A 391 -8.35 -38.30 -28.74
C TYR A 391 -7.39 -37.14 -28.58
N THR A 392 -7.90 -36.04 -28.02
CA THR A 392 -7.12 -34.85 -27.67
C THR A 392 -6.89 -34.83 -26.17
N VAL A 393 -5.63 -34.82 -25.75
CA VAL A 393 -5.22 -34.90 -24.35
C VAL A 393 -4.56 -33.59 -23.93
N ARG A 394 -4.81 -33.19 -22.68
CA ARG A 394 -4.06 -32.15 -21.97
C ARG A 394 -3.75 -32.60 -20.55
N VAL A 395 -2.69 -32.04 -19.98
CA VAL A 395 -2.25 -32.32 -18.61
C VAL A 395 -2.26 -31.01 -17.83
N ILE A 396 -2.76 -31.05 -16.59
CA ILE A 396 -2.85 -29.90 -15.69
C ILE A 396 -2.13 -30.27 -14.39
N ALA A 397 -1.16 -29.47 -13.95
CA ALA A 397 -0.54 -29.66 -12.64
C ALA A 397 -1.50 -29.19 -11.54
N THR A 398 -1.58 -29.93 -10.45
CA THR A 398 -2.50 -29.66 -9.33
C THR A 398 -1.71 -29.45 -8.04
N ARG A 399 -2.23 -28.60 -7.15
CA ARG A 399 -1.71 -28.41 -5.80
C ARG A 399 -2.87 -28.40 -4.80
N GLU A 400 -2.69 -28.98 -3.63
CA GLU A 400 -3.73 -29.07 -2.63
C GLU A 400 -4.13 -27.68 -2.09
N ASN A 401 -5.43 -27.48 -1.87
CA ASN A 401 -6.01 -26.27 -1.26
C ASN A 401 -5.74 -24.94 -1.99
N VAL A 402 -5.33 -24.99 -3.25
CA VAL A 402 -5.20 -23.83 -4.13
C VAL A 402 -5.73 -24.16 -5.53
N ASP A 403 -5.81 -23.14 -6.39
CA ASP A 403 -6.24 -23.33 -7.77
C ASP A 403 -5.21 -24.15 -8.58
N ASP A 404 -5.72 -24.96 -9.51
CA ASP A 404 -4.88 -25.74 -10.44
C ASP A 404 -4.03 -24.82 -11.34
N GLY A 405 -2.90 -25.35 -11.82
CA GLY A 405 -2.09 -24.69 -12.82
C GLY A 405 -2.78 -24.52 -14.18
N PRO A 406 -2.20 -23.76 -15.11
CA PRO A 406 -2.73 -23.65 -16.46
C PRO A 406 -2.62 -25.00 -17.19
N PRO A 407 -3.59 -25.34 -18.07
CA PRO A 407 -3.52 -26.58 -18.84
C PRO A 407 -2.36 -26.55 -19.84
N SER A 408 -1.73 -27.70 -20.09
CA SER A 408 -0.76 -27.87 -21.17
C SER A 408 -1.34 -27.51 -22.54
N GLY A 409 -0.47 -27.41 -23.55
CA GLY A 409 -0.91 -27.52 -24.94
C GLY A 409 -1.68 -28.83 -25.18
N GLU A 410 -2.67 -28.78 -26.07
CA GLU A 410 -3.42 -29.97 -26.48
C GLU A 410 -2.59 -30.82 -27.45
N VAL A 411 -2.53 -32.14 -27.21
CA VAL A 411 -1.86 -33.11 -28.08
C VAL A 411 -2.86 -34.18 -28.49
N SER A 412 -2.97 -34.43 -29.79
CA SER A 412 -3.88 -35.46 -30.33
C SER A 412 -3.15 -36.73 -30.70
N ALA A 413 -3.78 -37.88 -30.43
CA ALA A 413 -3.31 -39.18 -30.85
C ALA A 413 -4.47 -40.16 -31.05
N THR A 414 -4.25 -41.17 -31.90
CA THR A 414 -5.21 -42.26 -32.13
C THR A 414 -4.66 -43.54 -31.52
N PRO A 415 -5.39 -44.24 -30.62
CA PRO A 415 -4.99 -45.53 -30.08
C PRO A 415 -4.90 -46.57 -31.19
N ARG A 416 -3.91 -47.45 -31.11
CA ARG A 416 -3.75 -48.54 -32.07
C ARG A 416 -4.81 -49.60 -31.79
N SER A 417 -5.33 -50.22 -32.85
CA SER A 417 -6.10 -51.45 -32.68
C SER A 417 -5.18 -52.59 -32.22
N GLY A 418 -5.73 -53.52 -31.46
CA GLY A 418 -5.12 -54.82 -31.20
C GLY A 418 -5.30 -55.85 -32.30
N ASP A 419 -6.02 -55.45 -33.34
CA ASP A 419 -6.23 -56.20 -34.57
C ASP A 419 -5.11 -55.83 -35.56
N PRO A 420 -4.49 -56.80 -36.25
CA PRO A 420 -3.47 -56.49 -37.24
C PRO A 420 -4.12 -55.71 -38.39
N ASP A 421 -3.77 -54.43 -38.48
CA ASP A 421 -3.93 -53.63 -39.69
C ASP A 421 -3.11 -54.30 -40.80
N VAL A 422 -3.79 -55.13 -41.58
CA VAL A 422 -3.16 -55.97 -42.60
C VAL A 422 -2.90 -55.16 -43.87
N ASN A 423 -3.64 -54.08 -44.11
CA ASN A 423 -3.40 -53.22 -45.26
C ASN A 423 -2.43 -52.07 -44.95
N GLY A 424 -2.07 -51.83 -43.68
CA GLY A 424 -1.11 -50.82 -43.24
C GLY A 424 -1.58 -49.37 -43.41
N ASP A 425 -2.88 -49.11 -43.53
CA ASP A 425 -3.45 -47.78 -43.73
C ASP A 425 -3.78 -47.03 -42.42
N GLY A 426 -3.61 -47.70 -41.28
CA GLY A 426 -3.86 -47.16 -39.95
C GLY A 426 -5.33 -47.11 -39.55
N VAL A 427 -6.25 -47.61 -40.36
CA VAL A 427 -7.70 -47.58 -40.15
C VAL A 427 -8.27 -48.99 -40.24
N LEU A 428 -8.69 -49.56 -39.10
CA LEU A 428 -9.28 -50.89 -39.08
C LEU A 428 -10.65 -50.90 -39.80
N ASP A 429 -10.70 -51.43 -41.02
CA ASP A 429 -11.88 -51.31 -41.87
C ASP A 429 -12.28 -52.62 -42.59
N ARG A 430 -13.26 -52.50 -43.49
CA ARG A 430 -13.79 -53.63 -44.28
C ARG A 430 -12.71 -54.25 -45.18
N ASN A 431 -11.71 -53.47 -45.60
CA ASN A 431 -10.65 -53.91 -46.48
C ASN A 431 -9.69 -54.84 -45.74
N ASP A 432 -9.39 -54.59 -44.45
CA ASP A 432 -8.59 -55.49 -43.62
C ASP A 432 -9.22 -56.88 -43.47
N ALA A 433 -10.52 -56.89 -43.17
CA ALA A 433 -11.28 -58.13 -43.03
C ALA A 433 -11.37 -58.90 -44.36
N LEU A 434 -11.51 -58.18 -45.48
CA LEU A 434 -11.49 -58.77 -46.83
C LEU A 434 -10.13 -59.38 -47.15
N ILE A 435 -9.02 -58.70 -46.84
CA ILE A 435 -7.66 -59.17 -47.13
C ILE A 435 -7.36 -60.46 -46.36
N MET A 436 -7.75 -60.55 -45.09
CA MET A 436 -7.63 -61.79 -44.31
C MET A 436 -8.52 -62.92 -44.86
N LEU A 437 -9.74 -62.61 -45.32
CA LEU A 437 -10.66 -63.59 -45.92
C LEU A 437 -10.16 -64.11 -47.29
N TYR A 438 -9.62 -63.24 -48.13
CA TYR A 438 -9.02 -63.59 -49.42
C TYR A 438 -7.73 -64.40 -49.24
N ALA A 439 -6.82 -64.01 -48.35
CA ALA A 439 -5.60 -64.78 -48.09
C ALA A 439 -5.91 -66.21 -47.57
N TYR A 440 -7.03 -66.38 -46.84
CA TYR A 440 -7.46 -67.67 -46.28
C TYR A 440 -8.22 -68.56 -47.28
N SER A 441 -9.18 -68.01 -48.02
CA SER A 441 -10.04 -68.77 -48.96
C SER A 441 -9.26 -69.46 -50.07
N TYR A 442 -8.07 -68.96 -50.39
CA TYR A 442 -7.19 -69.50 -51.41
C TYR A 442 -5.93 -70.18 -50.86
N ALA A 443 -5.76 -70.29 -49.54
CA ALA A 443 -4.55 -70.85 -48.92
C ALA A 443 -4.28 -72.31 -49.31
N SER A 444 -5.33 -73.11 -49.55
CA SER A 444 -5.20 -74.50 -50.03
C SER A 444 -4.82 -74.60 -51.51
N LEU A 445 -4.96 -73.53 -52.28
CA LEU A 445 -4.69 -73.48 -53.71
C LEU A 445 -3.26 -73.02 -54.02
N VAL A 446 -2.58 -72.37 -53.05
CA VAL A 446 -1.18 -71.91 -53.21
C VAL A 446 -0.15 -72.99 -52.84
N GLY A 447 -0.60 -74.15 -52.38
CA GLY A 447 0.22 -75.33 -52.06
C GLY A 447 1.02 -75.19 -50.76
N ASP A 448 0.96 -76.22 -49.93
CA ASP A 448 1.61 -76.32 -48.61
C ASP A 448 3.13 -76.52 -48.68
N GLY A 449 3.79 -76.02 -49.73
CA GLY A 449 5.07 -76.51 -50.23
C GLY A 449 6.30 -76.29 -49.34
N GLU A 450 6.40 -77.01 -48.23
CA GLU A 450 7.66 -77.42 -47.61
C GLU A 450 8.29 -78.54 -48.46
N SER A 451 9.08 -78.17 -49.48
CA SER A 451 10.33 -78.85 -49.91
C SER A 451 10.69 -78.53 -51.36
N GLY A 452 11.91 -78.03 -51.56
CA GLY A 452 12.62 -78.08 -52.85
C GLY A 452 12.20 -77.06 -53.91
N GLY A 453 13.02 -76.01 -54.08
CA GLY A 453 13.04 -75.16 -55.29
C GLY A 453 11.90 -74.14 -55.43
N THR A 454 10.66 -74.48 -55.11
CA THR A 454 9.49 -73.64 -55.40
C THR A 454 9.29 -72.51 -54.39
N ALA A 455 9.54 -72.73 -53.09
CA ALA A 455 9.43 -71.70 -52.04
C ALA A 455 10.51 -70.60 -52.15
N ASP A 456 11.79 -70.97 -52.35
CA ASP A 456 12.89 -70.02 -52.53
C ASP A 456 12.75 -69.22 -53.83
N SER A 457 12.25 -69.85 -54.89
CA SER A 457 11.94 -69.17 -56.14
C SER A 457 10.75 -68.22 -55.99
N ARG A 458 9.69 -68.61 -55.25
CA ARG A 458 8.51 -67.77 -54.96
C ARG A 458 8.91 -66.55 -54.11
N GLN A 459 9.77 -66.76 -53.12
CA GLN A 459 10.37 -65.69 -52.33
C GLN A 459 11.18 -64.72 -53.18
N ARG A 460 12.02 -65.20 -54.11
CA ARG A 460 12.77 -64.33 -55.04
C ARG A 460 11.86 -63.58 -56.02
N PHE A 461 10.77 -64.20 -56.46
CA PHE A 461 9.77 -63.57 -57.34
C PHE A 461 9.03 -62.43 -56.63
N LEU A 462 8.70 -62.59 -55.34
CA LEU A 462 7.88 -61.66 -54.56
C LEU A 462 8.67 -60.71 -53.64
N ALA A 463 9.97 -60.92 -53.43
CA ALA A 463 10.82 -60.12 -52.54
C ALA A 463 10.86 -58.61 -52.87
N GLY A 464 10.53 -58.21 -54.11
CA GLY A 464 10.43 -56.80 -54.51
C GLY A 464 9.05 -56.16 -54.32
N TYR A 465 8.04 -56.96 -53.92
CA TYR A 465 6.64 -56.55 -53.86
C TYR A 465 6.04 -56.67 -52.45
N SER A 466 6.73 -57.33 -51.52
CA SER A 466 6.33 -57.41 -50.10
C SER A 466 6.14 -56.01 -49.49
N GLY A 467 5.00 -55.76 -48.85
CA GLY A 467 4.69 -54.47 -48.21
C GLY A 467 4.00 -53.42 -49.10
N ARG A 468 3.42 -53.83 -50.23
CA ARG A 468 2.59 -52.99 -51.10
C ARG A 468 1.11 -53.27 -50.84
N THR A 469 0.37 -52.24 -50.48
CA THR A 469 -0.97 -52.35 -49.89
C THR A 469 -2.07 -52.56 -50.95
N ASP A 470 -1.83 -52.10 -52.18
CA ASP A 470 -2.68 -52.33 -53.36
C ASP A 470 -1.83 -52.30 -54.66
N PRO A 471 -1.45 -53.47 -55.22
CA PRO A 471 -0.67 -53.50 -56.45
C PRO A 471 -1.51 -52.98 -57.62
N SER A 472 -1.10 -51.85 -58.21
CA SER A 472 -1.75 -51.30 -59.42
C SER A 472 -1.92 -52.34 -60.54
N ASP A 473 -2.87 -52.12 -61.44
CA ASP A 473 -3.11 -52.99 -62.60
C ASP A 473 -1.85 -53.30 -63.42
N GLU A 474 -0.89 -52.38 -63.52
CA GLU A 474 0.38 -52.67 -64.20
C GLU A 474 1.33 -53.54 -63.37
N VAL A 475 1.31 -53.41 -62.05
CA VAL A 475 2.05 -54.32 -61.16
C VAL A 475 1.43 -55.72 -61.24
N LEU A 476 0.10 -55.82 -61.23
CA LEU A 476 -0.60 -57.08 -61.42
C LEU A 476 -0.31 -57.71 -62.78
N LYS A 477 -0.38 -56.93 -63.87
CA LYS A 477 -0.01 -57.39 -65.23
C LYS A 477 1.45 -57.82 -65.31
N GLU A 478 2.35 -57.13 -64.63
CA GLU A 478 3.77 -57.50 -64.58
C GLU A 478 4.01 -58.79 -63.78
N MET A 479 3.30 -58.97 -62.66
CA MET A 479 3.30 -60.22 -61.92
C MET A 479 2.74 -61.36 -62.76
N LEU A 480 1.65 -61.13 -63.49
CA LEU A 480 1.09 -62.07 -64.47
C LEU A 480 2.07 -62.42 -65.59
N ARG A 481 2.80 -61.44 -66.13
CA ARG A 481 3.84 -61.70 -67.16
C ARG A 481 4.94 -62.59 -66.60
N LYS A 482 5.42 -62.30 -65.40
CA LYS A 482 6.48 -63.08 -64.76
C LYS A 482 5.97 -64.48 -64.37
N ALA A 483 4.73 -64.62 -63.92
CA ALA A 483 4.10 -65.90 -63.60
C ALA A 483 3.91 -66.77 -64.87
N ASN A 484 3.51 -66.16 -65.99
CA ASN A 484 3.46 -66.83 -67.29
C ASN A 484 4.84 -67.25 -67.79
N ALA A 485 5.87 -66.41 -67.62
CA ALA A 485 7.25 -66.75 -67.94
C ALA A 485 7.80 -67.90 -67.06
N TRP A 486 7.35 -67.97 -65.80
CA TRP A 486 7.62 -69.07 -64.87
C TRP A 486 7.02 -70.41 -65.34
N ARG A 487 5.79 -70.38 -65.87
CA ARG A 487 5.15 -71.54 -66.50
C ARG A 487 5.93 -72.02 -67.73
N GLU A 488 6.37 -71.08 -68.57
CA GLU A 488 7.17 -71.42 -69.78
C GLU A 488 8.56 -71.99 -69.43
N ALA A 489 9.10 -71.67 -68.25
CA ALA A 489 10.34 -72.26 -67.75
C ALA A 489 10.20 -73.70 -67.22
N GLY A 490 9.01 -74.30 -67.28
CA GLY A 490 8.78 -75.72 -67.03
C GLY A 490 8.57 -76.11 -65.57
N VAL A 491 8.20 -75.17 -64.70
CA VAL A 491 7.79 -75.47 -63.31
C VAL A 491 6.26 -75.61 -63.30
N ASN A 492 5.76 -76.84 -63.28
CA ASN A 492 4.33 -77.19 -63.49
C ASN A 492 3.37 -76.80 -62.34
N GLU A 493 3.67 -75.80 -61.52
CA GLU A 493 2.86 -75.42 -60.34
C GLU A 493 2.41 -73.95 -60.34
N GLY A 494 2.32 -73.32 -61.52
CA GLY A 494 1.80 -71.95 -61.67
C GLY A 494 0.70 -71.88 -62.72
N GLY A 495 -0.52 -72.24 -62.35
CA GLY A 495 -1.73 -72.09 -63.16
C GLY A 495 -2.88 -71.62 -62.27
N ASP A 496 -3.84 -70.91 -62.87
CA ASP A 496 -5.18 -70.57 -62.37
C ASP A 496 -5.39 -70.96 -60.89
N ILE A 497 -4.92 -70.08 -60.02
CA ILE A 497 -4.73 -70.30 -58.59
C ILE A 497 -6.06 -70.17 -57.86
N ASN A 498 -7.02 -69.46 -58.45
CA ASN A 498 -8.38 -69.40 -57.94
C ASN A 498 -9.31 -70.45 -58.57
N GLU A 499 -8.80 -71.31 -59.46
CA GLU A 499 -9.53 -72.36 -60.20
C GLU A 499 -10.76 -71.83 -60.96
N ASP A 500 -10.72 -70.58 -61.43
CA ASP A 500 -11.83 -69.93 -62.12
C ASP A 500 -11.86 -70.17 -63.65
N GLY A 501 -10.87 -70.92 -64.15
CA GLY A 501 -10.67 -71.28 -65.55
C GLY A 501 -9.92 -70.21 -66.35
N MET A 502 -9.51 -69.10 -65.74
CA MET A 502 -8.77 -68.02 -66.36
C MET A 502 -7.44 -67.77 -65.62
N ILE A 503 -6.46 -67.22 -66.32
CA ILE A 503 -5.22 -66.75 -65.69
C ILE A 503 -5.24 -65.24 -65.80
N ASP A 504 -5.65 -64.57 -64.74
CA ASP A 504 -5.89 -63.13 -64.73
C ASP A 504 -5.41 -62.44 -63.44
N GLY A 505 -5.81 -61.18 -63.24
CA GLY A 505 -5.37 -60.36 -62.12
C GLY A 505 -5.79 -60.93 -60.76
N ALA A 506 -6.83 -61.75 -60.70
CA ALA A 506 -7.31 -62.39 -59.50
C ALA A 506 -6.30 -63.42 -58.97
N ASP A 507 -5.69 -64.23 -59.84
CA ASP A 507 -4.62 -65.17 -59.48
C ASP A 507 -3.40 -64.48 -58.88
N ALA A 508 -3.00 -63.37 -59.52
CA ALA A 508 -1.86 -62.58 -59.09
C ALA A 508 -2.11 -61.93 -57.71
N ARG A 509 -3.34 -61.48 -57.45
CA ARG A 509 -3.77 -60.94 -56.15
C ARG A 509 -3.78 -62.03 -55.08
N VAL A 510 -4.35 -63.19 -55.38
CA VAL A 510 -4.41 -64.33 -54.45
C VAL A 510 -3.01 -64.75 -54.00
N MET A 511 -2.06 -64.91 -54.92
CA MET A 511 -0.68 -65.24 -54.59
C MET A 511 0.03 -64.16 -53.78
N TYR A 512 -0.25 -62.89 -54.08
CA TYR A 512 0.33 -61.75 -53.37
C TYR A 512 -0.08 -61.74 -51.89
N TYR A 513 -1.38 -61.81 -51.63
CA TYR A 513 -1.95 -61.72 -50.28
C TYR A 513 -1.61 -62.96 -49.44
N ALA A 514 -1.65 -64.17 -50.00
CA ALA A 514 -1.28 -65.39 -49.27
C ALA A 514 0.19 -65.38 -48.79
N TYR A 515 1.11 -64.79 -49.56
CA TYR A 515 2.53 -64.73 -49.23
C TYR A 515 2.88 -63.54 -48.32
N ALA A 516 2.33 -62.34 -48.56
CA ALA A 516 2.61 -61.13 -47.79
C ALA A 516 2.17 -61.25 -46.31
N PHE A 517 1.17 -62.09 -46.03
CA PHE A 517 0.57 -62.24 -44.69
C PHE A 517 0.81 -63.62 -44.05
N ALA A 518 1.76 -64.40 -44.57
CA ALA A 518 2.10 -65.74 -44.07
C ALA A 518 2.55 -65.75 -42.59
N GLY A 519 3.16 -64.66 -42.10
CA GLY A 519 3.58 -64.51 -40.70
C GLY A 519 2.42 -64.36 -39.70
N VAL A 520 1.26 -63.86 -40.16
CA VAL A 520 0.04 -63.69 -39.34
C VAL A 520 -0.80 -64.98 -39.36
N LEU A 521 -0.79 -65.70 -40.49
CA LEU A 521 -1.53 -66.95 -40.66
C LEU A 521 -0.78 -68.18 -40.11
N GLY A 522 0.54 -68.09 -39.94
CA GLY A 522 1.42 -69.14 -39.44
C GLY A 522 1.79 -70.19 -40.50
N ASN A 523 3.07 -70.55 -40.57
CA ASN A 523 3.56 -71.71 -41.33
C ASN A 523 3.33 -72.95 -40.46
N GLY A 524 2.28 -73.72 -40.73
CA GLY A 524 1.81 -74.75 -39.81
C GLY A 524 2.46 -76.12 -40.02
N GLU A 525 3.29 -76.57 -39.07
CA GLU A 525 3.57 -78.01 -38.87
C GLU A 525 2.85 -78.61 -37.63
N THR A 526 2.32 -77.81 -36.70
CA THR A 526 1.72 -78.37 -35.46
C THR A 526 0.21 -78.14 -35.41
N GLY A 527 -0.56 -79.20 -35.16
CA GLY A 527 -2.03 -79.26 -35.26
C GLY A 527 -2.86 -78.29 -34.40
N GLY A 528 -2.26 -77.30 -33.73
CA GLY A 528 -2.97 -76.18 -33.11
C GLY A 528 -3.53 -75.19 -34.14
N THR A 529 -2.78 -74.89 -35.20
CA THR A 529 -3.12 -73.86 -36.18
C THR A 529 -4.29 -74.27 -37.10
N ALA A 530 -4.37 -75.55 -37.48
CA ALA A 530 -5.50 -76.09 -38.25
C ALA A 530 -6.82 -76.12 -37.44
N ARG A 531 -6.72 -76.33 -36.12
CA ARG A 531 -7.86 -76.36 -35.20
C ARG A 531 -8.40 -74.96 -34.92
N PHE A 532 -7.49 -73.99 -34.74
CA PHE A 532 -7.80 -72.56 -34.65
C PHE A 532 -8.53 -72.06 -35.92
N ARG A 533 -8.01 -72.40 -37.10
CA ARG A 533 -8.61 -72.07 -38.41
C ARG A 533 -10.02 -72.65 -38.58
N SER A 534 -10.24 -73.91 -38.21
CA SER A 534 -11.56 -74.57 -38.27
C SER A 534 -12.59 -73.97 -37.30
N GLN A 535 -12.18 -73.61 -36.08
CA GLN A 535 -13.07 -73.07 -35.05
C GLN A 535 -13.40 -71.58 -35.24
N LEU A 536 -12.50 -70.85 -35.91
CA LEU A 536 -12.68 -69.44 -36.24
C LEU A 536 -13.63 -69.24 -37.42
N LEU A 537 -13.45 -70.01 -38.50
CA LEU A 537 -14.08 -69.71 -39.79
C LEU A 537 -15.04 -70.80 -40.32
N GLY A 538 -15.16 -71.94 -39.62
CA GLY A 538 -16.11 -73.00 -39.96
C GLY A 538 -17.57 -72.55 -40.16
N PRO A 539 -18.12 -71.61 -39.37
CA PRO A 539 -19.48 -71.10 -39.55
C PRO A 539 -19.70 -70.22 -40.78
N PHE A 540 -18.61 -69.75 -41.44
CA PHE A 540 -18.66 -68.77 -42.54
C PHE A 540 -18.18 -69.36 -43.88
N ALA A 541 -17.74 -70.62 -43.88
CA ALA A 541 -17.32 -71.33 -45.07
C ALA A 541 -18.48 -71.52 -46.08
N GLY A 542 -18.29 -71.04 -47.32
CA GLY A 542 -19.26 -71.20 -48.42
C GLY A 542 -20.23 -70.02 -48.63
N LYS A 543 -20.11 -68.91 -47.89
CA LYS A 543 -20.82 -67.66 -48.21
C LYS A 543 -20.02 -66.86 -49.23
N ALA A 544 -20.54 -66.75 -50.46
CA ALA A 544 -19.88 -66.02 -51.55
C ALA A 544 -19.83 -64.49 -51.33
N ASP A 545 -20.68 -63.94 -50.46
CA ASP A 545 -20.74 -62.51 -50.15
C ASP A 545 -21.19 -62.30 -48.69
N PRO A 546 -20.27 -62.25 -47.71
CA PRO A 546 -20.59 -62.07 -46.30
C PRO A 546 -21.06 -60.64 -45.99
N THR A 547 -22.05 -60.51 -45.12
CA THR A 547 -22.58 -59.20 -44.69
C THR A 547 -21.65 -58.48 -43.70
N ASP A 548 -21.81 -57.17 -43.50
CA ASP A 548 -21.02 -56.41 -42.51
C ASP A 548 -21.14 -56.99 -41.08
N GLU A 549 -22.29 -57.57 -40.70
CA GLU A 549 -22.44 -58.24 -39.41
C GLU A 549 -21.77 -59.62 -39.37
N ASP A 550 -21.72 -60.34 -40.49
CA ASP A 550 -20.95 -61.59 -40.59
C ASP A 550 -19.44 -61.30 -40.42
N LEU A 551 -18.94 -60.24 -41.06
CA LEU A 551 -17.54 -59.81 -40.98
C LEU A 551 -17.16 -59.32 -39.57
N LYS A 552 -18.02 -58.51 -38.93
CA LYS A 552 -17.85 -58.13 -37.52
C LYS A 552 -17.92 -59.32 -36.57
N ALA A 553 -18.79 -60.31 -36.85
CA ALA A 553 -18.86 -61.54 -36.07
C ALA A 553 -17.58 -62.40 -36.21
N MET A 554 -16.98 -62.43 -37.40
CA MET A 554 -15.70 -63.11 -37.64
C MET A 554 -14.55 -62.46 -36.86
N LEU A 555 -14.45 -61.13 -36.88
CA LEU A 555 -13.47 -60.38 -36.09
C LEU A 555 -13.64 -60.62 -34.58
N ARG A 556 -14.88 -60.55 -34.08
CA ARG A 556 -15.19 -60.89 -32.68
C ARG A 556 -14.78 -62.32 -32.32
N ARG A 557 -14.98 -63.29 -33.21
CA ARG A 557 -14.61 -64.70 -33.00
C ARG A 557 -13.11 -64.93 -33.05
N ALA A 558 -12.37 -64.19 -33.88
CA ALA A 558 -10.90 -64.23 -33.96
C ALA A 558 -10.29 -63.81 -32.63
N ASN A 559 -10.88 -62.77 -32.04
CA ASN A 559 -10.47 -62.23 -30.75
C ASN A 559 -10.74 -63.20 -29.59
N GLN A 560 -11.91 -63.83 -29.54
CA GLN A 560 -12.22 -64.86 -28.53
C GLN A 560 -11.24 -66.04 -28.56
N LEU A 561 -10.95 -66.57 -29.76
CA LEU A 561 -10.05 -67.72 -29.89
C LEU A 561 -8.59 -67.33 -29.58
N ARG A 562 -8.17 -66.09 -29.85
CA ARG A 562 -6.82 -65.65 -29.51
C ARG A 562 -6.57 -65.62 -28.00
N GLU A 563 -7.55 -65.21 -27.21
CA GLU A 563 -7.47 -65.25 -25.73
C GLU A 563 -7.48 -66.69 -25.19
N ASP A 564 -8.32 -67.56 -25.76
CA ASP A 564 -8.42 -68.98 -25.36
C ASP A 564 -7.12 -69.78 -25.61
N PHE A 565 -6.26 -69.32 -26.53
CA PHE A 565 -4.98 -69.97 -26.88
C PHE A 565 -3.75 -69.27 -26.30
N SER A 566 -3.89 -68.13 -25.60
CA SER A 566 -2.78 -67.46 -24.91
C SER A 566 -2.62 -67.85 -23.43
N GLN A 567 -3.54 -68.65 -22.88
CA GLN A 567 -3.37 -69.43 -21.63
C GLN A 567 -2.87 -70.84 -21.98
#